data_AF-A0A950J1U3-F1
#
_entry.id   AF-A0A950J1U3-F1
#
_cell.length_a   1.000
_cell.length_b   1.000
_cell.length_c   1.000
_cell.angle_alpha   90.00
_cell.angle_beta   90.00
_cell.angle_gamma   90.00
#
_symmetry.space_group_name_H-M   'P 1'
#
loop_
_entity.id
_entity.type
_entity.pdbx_description
1 polymer ?
#
loop_
_entity_poly.entity_id
_entity_poly.type
_entity_poly.pdbx_seq_one_letter_code
_entity_poly.pdbx_strand_id
1 'polypeptide(L)'
;MSSSPKNAKLPQQASLDITLKFLQVSMNNVEQLVNFQISTSREHLDNYAKSIQALSQASNPQEALSQISDIAKANANKAMECSGEFCGILSKAQEELQDLALEHLSSVQNSLQNMASYLHQPAGETDKKK
;
A
#
# COMPACT_ATOMS: atom_id res chain seq x y z
N MET A 1 -27.04 -31.64 31.62
CA MET A 1 -25.95 -30.75 32.08
C MET A 1 -25.33 -30.12 30.86
N SER A 2 -25.21 -28.79 30.87
CA SER A 2 -24.74 -27.97 29.76
C SER A 2 -23.25 -28.18 29.52
N SER A 3 -22.88 -28.53 28.30
CA SER A 3 -21.50 -28.48 27.81
C SER A 3 -21.45 -27.53 26.62
N SER A 4 -21.60 -26.23 26.89
CA SER A 4 -21.22 -25.18 25.94
C SER A 4 -19.70 -25.28 25.68
N PRO A 5 -19.24 -25.40 24.43
CA PRO A 5 -17.81 -25.37 24.13
C PRO A 5 -17.32 -23.92 24.29
N LYS A 6 -16.71 -23.61 25.44
CA LYS A 6 -16.15 -22.29 25.77
C LYS A 6 -14.84 -21.94 25.04
N ASN A 7 -14.31 -22.81 24.18
CA ASN A 7 -13.00 -22.62 23.54
C ASN A 7 -13.03 -22.58 22.01
N ALA A 8 -14.19 -22.40 21.38
CA ALA A 8 -14.24 -22.01 19.98
C ALA A 8 -13.92 -20.51 19.89
N LYS A 9 -12.64 -20.13 19.90
CA LYS A 9 -12.22 -18.81 19.44
C LYS A 9 -12.52 -18.80 17.94
N LEU A 10 -13.71 -18.33 17.59
CA LEU A 10 -14.30 -18.48 16.26
C LEU A 10 -13.39 -17.87 15.17
N PRO A 11 -13.41 -18.42 13.94
CA PRO A 11 -12.72 -17.87 12.76
C PRO A 11 -13.05 -16.40 12.46
N GLN A 12 -14.10 -15.86 13.07
CA GLN A 12 -14.56 -14.48 12.94
C GLN A 12 -13.54 -13.42 13.39
N GLN A 13 -12.69 -13.71 14.40
CA GLN A 13 -11.65 -12.77 14.83
C GLN A 13 -10.49 -12.67 13.81
N ALA A 14 -10.03 -13.80 13.27
CA ALA A 14 -8.96 -13.82 12.28
C ALA A 14 -9.34 -13.09 10.98
N SER A 15 -10.60 -13.22 10.54
CA SER A 15 -11.11 -12.50 9.36
C SER A 15 -11.22 -10.98 9.59
N LEU A 16 -11.55 -10.54 10.81
CA LEU A 16 -11.60 -9.11 11.16
C LEU A 16 -10.20 -8.48 11.18
N ASP A 17 -9.21 -9.17 11.76
CA ASP A 17 -7.82 -8.67 11.81
C ASP A 17 -7.24 -8.48 10.41
N ILE A 18 -7.51 -9.40 9.48
CA ILE A 18 -7.02 -9.31 8.10
C ILE A 18 -7.71 -8.19 7.32
N THR A 19 -9.01 -7.98 7.55
CA THR A 19 -9.74 -6.85 6.95
C THR A 19 -9.16 -5.51 7.40
N LEU A 20 -8.84 -5.38 8.70
CA LEU A 20 -8.20 -4.18 9.24
C LEU A 20 -6.79 -3.98 8.67
N LYS A 21 -5.99 -5.04 8.55
CA LYS A 21 -4.68 -4.98 7.89
C LYS A 21 -4.80 -4.52 6.44
N PHE A 22 -5.79 -5.02 5.70
CA PHE A 22 -6.02 -4.64 4.30
C PHE A 22 -6.39 -3.17 4.17
N LEU A 23 -7.27 -2.69 5.05
CA LEU A 23 -7.63 -1.28 5.12
C LEU A 23 -6.43 -0.41 5.45
N GLN A 24 -5.61 -0.82 6.42
CA GLN A 24 -4.40 -0.10 6.83
C GLN A 24 -3.37 0.01 5.69
N VAL A 25 -3.06 -1.11 5.02
CA VAL A 25 -2.15 -1.14 3.86
C VAL A 25 -2.70 -0.25 2.73
N SER A 26 -4.00 -0.35 2.46
CA SER A 26 -4.67 0.47 1.43
C SER A 26 -4.57 1.97 1.75
N MET A 27 -4.83 2.36 3.01
CA MET A 27 -4.73 3.76 3.44
C MET A 27 -3.29 4.28 3.33
N ASN A 28 -2.29 3.48 3.74
CA ASN A 28 -0.88 3.84 3.63
C ASN A 28 -0.45 4.04 2.16
N ASN A 29 -0.94 3.20 1.24
CA ASN A 29 -0.65 3.33 -0.18
C ASN A 29 -1.33 4.57 -0.80
N VAL A 30 -2.55 4.90 -0.39
CA VAL A 30 -3.22 6.15 -0.79
C VAL A 30 -2.46 7.37 -0.26
N GLU A 31 -2.00 7.34 0.98
CA GLU A 31 -1.21 8.43 1.56
C GLU A 31 0.09 8.67 0.77
N GLN A 32 0.83 7.60 0.45
CA GLN A 32 2.04 7.71 -0.38
C GLN A 32 1.73 8.31 -1.76
N LEU A 33 0.64 7.88 -2.41
CA LEU A 33 0.23 8.41 -3.70
C LEU A 33 -0.17 9.90 -3.63
N VAL A 34 -0.88 10.30 -2.57
CA VAL A 34 -1.26 11.71 -2.35
C VAL A 34 -0.03 12.57 -2.09
N ASN A 35 0.92 12.09 -1.28
CA ASN A 35 2.17 12.79 -1.01
C ASN A 35 2.98 12.99 -2.29
N PHE A 36 3.05 11.97 -3.15
CA PHE A 36 3.69 12.07 -4.47
C PHE A 36 3.02 13.13 -5.35
N GLN A 37 1.68 13.15 -5.43
CA GLN A 37 0.94 14.15 -6.20
C GLN A 37 1.16 15.58 -5.66
N ILE A 38 1.19 15.75 -4.33
CA ILE A 38 1.48 17.05 -3.70
C ILE A 38 2.91 17.50 -4.04
N SER A 39 3.89 16.60 -3.93
CA SER A 39 5.28 16.89 -4.26
C SER A 39 5.43 17.35 -5.72
N THR A 40 4.87 16.58 -6.65
CA THR A 40 4.87 16.88 -8.09
C THR A 40 4.19 18.22 -8.38
N SER A 41 3.05 18.50 -7.71
CA SER A 41 2.33 19.76 -7.89
C SER A 41 3.14 20.97 -7.40
N ARG A 42 3.83 20.84 -6.26
CA ARG A 42 4.72 21.89 -5.74
C ARG A 42 5.85 22.20 -6.72
N GLU A 43 6.41 21.17 -7.35
CA GLU A 43 7.47 21.33 -8.32
C GLU A 43 6.99 22.03 -9.60
N HIS A 44 5.79 21.72 -10.09
CA HIS A 44 5.19 22.46 -11.20
C HIS A 44 4.96 23.94 -10.87
N LEU A 45 4.45 24.23 -9.66
CA LEU A 45 4.27 25.62 -9.21
C LEU A 45 5.60 26.37 -9.12
N ASP A 46 6.66 25.73 -8.63
CA ASP A 46 8.00 26.31 -8.57
C ASP A 46 8.56 26.58 -9.99
N ASN A 47 8.35 25.66 -10.93
CA ASN A 47 8.74 25.86 -12.34
C ASN A 47 7.99 27.02 -13.00
N TYR A 48 6.70 27.20 -12.70
CA TYR A 48 5.95 28.37 -13.16
C TYR A 48 6.47 29.66 -12.53
N ALA A 49 6.74 29.68 -11.23
CA ALA A 49 7.30 30.83 -10.55
C ALA A 49 8.66 31.24 -11.15
N LYS A 50 9.56 30.27 -11.37
CA LYS A 50 10.84 30.48 -12.06
C LYS A 50 10.67 31.02 -13.48
N SER A 51 9.70 30.50 -14.24
CA SER A 51 9.44 30.96 -15.61
C SER A 51 8.92 32.40 -15.64
N ILE A 52 8.01 32.75 -14.72
CA ILE A 52 7.54 34.14 -14.56
C ILE A 52 8.69 35.05 -14.13
N GLN A 53 9.54 34.59 -13.22
CA GLN A 53 10.70 35.33 -12.77
C GLN A 53 11.67 35.59 -13.94
N ALA A 54 11.96 34.58 -14.76
CA ALA A 54 12.79 34.71 -15.95
C ALA A 54 12.22 35.75 -16.93
N LEU A 55 10.90 35.75 -17.16
CA LEU A 55 10.24 36.77 -17.97
C LEU A 55 10.38 38.18 -17.38
N SER A 56 10.28 38.31 -16.06
CA SER A 56 10.33 39.61 -15.38
C SER A 56 11.73 40.20 -15.23
N GLN A 57 12.77 39.35 -15.17
CA GLN A 57 14.15 39.74 -14.86
C GLN A 57 15.05 39.78 -16.10
N ALA A 58 14.63 39.18 -17.21
CA ALA A 58 15.41 39.17 -18.44
C ALA A 58 15.55 40.57 -19.02
N SER A 59 16.76 40.89 -19.49
CA SER A 59 17.05 42.18 -20.11
C SER A 59 16.49 42.26 -21.54
N ASN A 60 16.22 41.11 -22.16
CA ASN A 60 15.64 40.99 -23.49
C ASN A 60 14.88 39.66 -23.67
N PRO A 61 14.01 39.56 -24.70
CA PRO A 61 13.22 38.36 -24.94
C PRO A 61 14.04 37.09 -25.21
N GLN A 62 15.20 37.20 -25.88
CA GLN A 62 16.06 36.04 -26.17
C GLN A 62 16.65 35.42 -24.89
N GLU A 63 17.06 36.27 -23.94
CA GLU A 63 17.53 35.83 -22.63
C GLU A 63 16.40 35.12 -21.85
N ALA A 64 15.19 35.69 -21.85
CA ALA A 64 14.03 35.06 -21.22
C ALA A 64 13.72 33.69 -21.82
N LEU A 65 13.71 33.58 -23.15
CA LEU A 65 13.45 32.33 -23.86
C LEU A 65 14.53 31.27 -23.57
N SER A 66 15.80 31.66 -23.45
CA SER A 66 16.86 30.75 -23.06
C SER A 66 16.64 30.21 -21.65
N GLN A 67 16.35 31.08 -20.68
CA GLN A 67 16.10 30.68 -19.30
C GLN A 67 14.87 29.77 -19.17
N ILE A 68 13.78 30.09 -19.89
CA ILE A 68 12.57 29.25 -19.94
C ILE A 68 12.87 27.89 -20.59
N SER A 69 13.69 27.87 -21.65
CA SER A 69 14.12 26.62 -22.30
C SER A 69 14.88 25.72 -21.33
N ASP A 70 15.75 26.29 -20.50
CA ASP A 70 16.52 25.52 -19.52
C ASP A 70 15.63 25.02 -18.37
N ILE A 71 14.67 25.82 -17.91
CA ILE A 71 13.63 25.38 -16.95
C ILE A 71 12.82 24.22 -17.54
N ALA A 72 12.42 24.30 -18.81
CA ALA A 72 11.66 23.25 -19.49
C ALA A 72 12.47 21.95 -19.63
N LYS A 73 13.78 22.02 -19.95
CA LYS A 73 14.67 20.85 -19.99
C LYS A 73 14.80 20.20 -18.62
N ALA A 74 15.00 21.00 -17.57
CA ALA A 74 15.08 20.50 -16.20
C ALA A 74 13.77 19.79 -15.78
N ASN A 75 12.63 20.40 -16.12
CA ASN A 75 11.31 19.80 -15.86
C ASN A 75 11.10 18.48 -16.63
N ALA A 76 11.62 18.35 -17.86
CA ALA A 76 11.54 17.10 -18.61
C ALA A 76 12.33 15.96 -17.95
N ASN A 77 13.55 16.24 -17.47
CA ASN A 77 14.34 15.26 -16.70
C ASN A 77 13.61 14.86 -15.41
N LYS A 78 13.01 15.86 -14.74
CA LYS A 78 12.25 15.61 -13.51
C LYS A 78 11.01 14.75 -13.74
N ALA A 79 10.28 14.97 -14.83
CA ALA A 79 9.14 14.15 -15.18
C ALA A 79 9.53 12.67 -15.36
N MET A 80 10.71 12.38 -15.89
CA MET A 80 11.24 11.02 -15.96
C MET A 80 11.50 10.45 -14.56
N GLU A 81 12.13 11.21 -13.66
CA GLU A 81 12.32 10.79 -12.27
C GLU A 81 10.98 10.52 -11.56
N CYS A 82 10.01 11.42 -11.68
CA CYS A 82 8.67 11.27 -11.11
C CYS A 82 7.97 10.01 -11.64
N SER A 83 8.14 9.68 -12.92
CA SER A 83 7.55 8.44 -13.48
C SER A 83 8.18 7.18 -12.88
N GLY A 84 9.50 7.19 -12.62
CA GLY A 84 10.17 6.11 -11.92
C GLY A 84 9.71 5.96 -10.47
N GLU A 85 9.58 7.09 -9.76
CA GLU A 85 9.06 7.11 -8.38
C GLU A 85 7.61 6.60 -8.32
N PHE A 86 6.76 7.07 -9.22
CA PHE A 86 5.37 6.61 -9.32
C PHE A 86 5.26 5.11 -9.59
N CYS A 87 6.04 4.58 -10.54
CA CYS A 87 6.11 3.15 -10.78
C CYS A 87 6.58 2.40 -9.54
N GLY A 88 7.56 2.92 -8.81
CA GLY A 88 8.03 2.34 -7.54
C GLY A 88 6.94 2.29 -6.47
N ILE A 89 6.18 3.37 -6.29
CA ILE A 89 5.04 3.42 -5.36
C ILE A 89 3.99 2.37 -5.73
N LEU A 90 3.62 2.28 -7.02
CA LEU A 90 2.63 1.30 -7.48
C LEU A 90 3.12 -0.14 -7.33
N SER A 91 4.36 -0.44 -7.70
CA SER A 91 4.92 -1.78 -7.55
C SER A 91 4.96 -2.21 -6.09
N LYS A 92 5.38 -1.32 -5.19
CA LYS A 92 5.39 -1.60 -3.75
C LYS A 92 3.97 -1.81 -3.20
N ALA A 93 3.01 -0.99 -3.62
CA ALA A 93 1.61 -1.16 -3.21
C ALA A 93 1.04 -2.50 -3.68
N GLN A 94 1.38 -2.93 -4.91
CA GLN A 94 0.98 -4.23 -5.44
C GLN A 94 1.59 -5.38 -4.64
N GLU A 95 2.88 -5.31 -4.31
CA GLU A 95 3.59 -6.31 -3.50
C GLU A 95 2.97 -6.43 -2.10
N GLU A 96 2.77 -5.33 -1.40
CA GLU A 96 2.17 -5.33 -0.05
C GLU A 96 0.75 -5.93 -0.02
N LEU A 97 -0.06 -5.64 -1.04
CA LEU A 97 -1.41 -6.20 -1.16
C LEU A 97 -1.38 -7.70 -1.52
N GLN A 98 -0.43 -8.11 -2.36
CA GLN A 98 -0.25 -9.51 -2.74
C GLN A 98 0.18 -10.35 -1.54
N ASP A 99 1.15 -9.86 -0.76
CA ASP A 99 1.64 -10.53 0.45
C ASP A 99 0.52 -10.71 1.46
N LEU A 100 -0.31 -9.69 1.66
CA LEU A 100 -1.44 -9.77 2.56
C LEU A 100 -2.51 -10.77 2.08
N ALA A 101 -2.72 -10.86 0.76
CA ALA A 101 -3.62 -11.86 0.19
C ALA A 101 -3.10 -13.30 0.40
N LEU A 102 -1.79 -13.51 0.26
CA LEU A 102 -1.14 -14.79 0.54
C LEU A 102 -1.19 -15.15 2.03
N GLU A 103 -1.01 -14.17 2.93
CA GLU A 103 -1.18 -14.33 4.37
C GLU A 103 -2.62 -14.78 4.69
N HIS A 104 -3.62 -14.14 4.07
CA HIS A 104 -5.03 -14.51 4.25
C HIS A 104 -5.31 -15.95 3.80
N LEU A 105 -4.82 -16.35 2.62
CA LEU A 105 -5.02 -17.71 2.11
C LEU A 105 -4.39 -18.75 3.04
N SER A 106 -3.18 -18.48 3.53
CA SER A 106 -2.49 -19.34 4.48
C SER A 106 -3.24 -19.45 5.81
N SER A 107 -3.79 -18.34 6.30
CA SER A 107 -4.62 -18.31 7.52
C SER A 107 -5.90 -19.14 7.38
N VAL A 108 -6.58 -19.04 6.24
CA VAL A 108 -7.77 -19.86 5.92
C VAL A 108 -7.41 -21.35 5.85
N GLN A 109 -6.31 -21.69 5.17
CA GLN A 109 -5.84 -23.07 5.08
C GLN A 109 -5.54 -23.66 6.46
N ASN A 110 -4.83 -22.93 7.32
CA ASN A 110 -4.54 -23.35 8.68
C ASN A 110 -5.82 -23.52 9.51
N SER A 111 -6.78 -22.62 9.36
CA SER A 111 -8.08 -22.72 10.03
C SER A 111 -8.85 -23.97 9.61
N LEU A 112 -8.87 -24.29 8.31
CA LEU A 112 -9.50 -25.50 7.78
C LEU A 112 -8.81 -26.78 8.28
N GLN A 113 -7.46 -26.81 8.30
CA GLN A 113 -6.71 -27.95 8.84
C GLN A 113 -7.03 -28.18 10.31
N ASN A 114 -7.05 -27.11 11.12
CA ASN A 114 -7.41 -27.20 12.53
C ASN A 114 -8.84 -27.74 12.72
N MET A 115 -9.80 -27.26 11.93
CA MET A 115 -11.18 -27.78 11.95
C MET A 115 -11.25 -29.27 11.58
N ALA A 116 -10.50 -29.69 10.57
CA ALA A 116 -10.41 -31.10 10.18
C ALA A 116 -9.81 -31.96 11.30
N SER A 117 -8.79 -31.46 12.02
CA SER A 117 -8.21 -32.13 13.19
C SER A 117 -9.20 -32.29 14.34
N TYR A 118 -10.06 -31.29 14.60
CA TYR A 118 -11.14 -31.41 15.59
C TYR A 118 -12.19 -32.46 15.20
N LEU A 119 -12.50 -32.59 13.92
CA LEU A 119 -13.45 -33.59 13.42
C LEU A 119 -12.87 -35.01 13.39
N HIS A 120 -11.54 -35.15 13.30
CA HIS A 120 -10.84 -36.44 13.32
C HIS A 120 -10.41 -36.90 14.72
N GLN A 121 -10.71 -36.12 15.77
CA GLN A 121 -10.41 -36.54 17.14
C GLN A 121 -11.34 -37.71 17.52
N PRO A 122 -10.83 -38.94 17.70
CA PRO A 122 -11.68 -40.10 17.92
C PRO A 122 -12.42 -39.95 19.26
N ALA A 123 -13.72 -40.19 19.23
CA ALA A 123 -14.51 -40.36 20.44
C ALA A 123 -14.05 -41.64 21.16
N GLY A 124 -13.35 -41.48 22.28
CA GLY A 124 -13.20 -42.53 23.28
C GLY A 124 -11.81 -43.18 23.40
N GLU A 125 -10.89 -42.52 24.10
CA GLU A 125 -9.98 -43.21 25.03
C GLU A 125 -10.44 -42.91 26.46
N THR A 126 -11.58 -43.47 26.85
CA THR A 126 -11.98 -43.62 28.26
C THR A 126 -12.56 -45.01 28.44
N ASP A 127 -11.71 -46.04 28.47
CA ASP A 127 -11.92 -47.16 29.41
C ASP A 127 -10.72 -48.12 29.47
N LYS A 128 -9.78 -47.84 30.38
CA LYS A 128 -8.95 -48.87 31.05
C LYS A 128 -8.44 -48.30 32.37
N LYS A 129 -9.31 -48.25 33.38
CA LYS A 129 -8.92 -48.26 34.80
C LYS A 129 -10.16 -48.46 35.70
N LYS A 130 -10.57 -49.71 35.90
CA LYS A 130 -10.52 -50.38 37.22
C LYS A 130 -10.93 -51.84 37.09
#